data_AF-A0A9D7TRA6-F1
#
_entry.id   AF-A0A9D7TRA6-F1
#
_cell.length_a   1.000
_cell.length_b   1.000
_cell.length_c   1.000
_cell.angle_alpha   90.00
_cell.angle_beta   90.00
_cell.angle_gamma   90.00
#
_symmetry.space_group_name_H-M   'P 1'
#
loop_
_entity.id
_entity.type
_entity.pdbx_description
1 polymer ?
#
loop_
_entity_poly.entity_id
_entity_poly.type
_entity_poly.pdbx_seq_one_letter_code
_entity_poly.pdbx_strand_id
1 'polypeptide(L)'
;MFDLVTALDENLVDDWTVTAHKDKIKEGDKAIIWMTGDEAGCYGLADVMGVPEIIDQSKDDHFWNYDIKNTLRAAIKLHTTLHTSQFCNPF
;
A
#
# COMPACT_ATOMS: atom_id res chain seq x y z
N MET A 1 -14.28 -0.89 -6.25
CA MET A 1 -13.80 0.27 -5.47
C MET A 1 -12.99 -0.32 -4.34
N PHE A 2 -11.71 0.03 -4.26
CA PHE A 2 -10.78 -0.47 -3.24
C PHE A 2 -10.88 0.46 -2.02
N ASP A 3 -11.21 -0.08 -0.86
CA ASP A 3 -11.24 0.68 0.39
C ASP A 3 -9.85 0.67 1.01
N LEU A 4 -9.03 1.62 0.57
CA LEU A 4 -7.65 1.75 1.03
C LEU A 4 -7.57 2.07 2.53
N VAL A 5 -8.57 2.78 3.05
CA VAL A 5 -8.60 3.20 4.46
C VAL A 5 -8.81 1.97 5.35
N THR A 6 -9.81 1.15 5.04
CA THR A 6 -10.05 -0.09 5.78
C THR A 6 -8.87 -1.06 5.66
N ALA A 7 -8.26 -1.21 4.47
CA ALA A 7 -7.12 -2.09 4.28
C ALA A 7 -5.87 -1.64 5.07
N LEU A 8 -5.66 -0.33 5.21
CA LEU A 8 -4.59 0.22 6.05
C LEU A 8 -4.88 0.04 7.54
N ASP A 9 -6.11 0.27 7.99
CA ASP A 9 -6.53 0.09 9.39
C ASP A 9 -6.44 -1.38 9.83
N GLU A 10 -6.79 -2.32 8.96
CA GLU A 10 -6.67 -3.76 9.20
C GLU A 10 -5.24 -4.29 8.96
N ASN A 11 -4.30 -3.42 8.57
CA ASN A 11 -2.91 -3.76 8.23
C ASN A 11 -2.81 -4.93 7.23
N LEU A 12 -3.72 -4.94 6.25
CA LEU A 12 -3.79 -5.95 5.20
C LEU A 12 -2.89 -5.61 4.00
N VAL A 13 -2.35 -4.39 3.93
CA VAL A 13 -1.47 -3.98 2.83
C VAL A 13 -0.04 -4.52 3.04
N ASP A 14 0.27 -5.66 2.42
CA ASP A 14 1.60 -6.30 2.44
C ASP A 14 2.38 -6.17 1.13
N ASP A 15 1.74 -5.68 0.07
CA ASP A 15 2.35 -5.45 -1.23
C ASP A 15 1.71 -4.23 -1.93
N TRP A 16 2.38 -3.72 -2.97
CA TRP A 16 1.86 -2.63 -3.79
C TRP A 16 2.16 -2.82 -5.27
N THR A 17 1.19 -2.50 -6.13
CA THR A 17 1.37 -2.59 -7.59
C THR A 17 2.34 -1.51 -8.10
N VAL A 18 3.38 -1.94 -8.81
CA VAL A 18 4.41 -1.09 -9.41
C VAL A 18 4.13 -0.90 -10.89
N THR A 19 3.72 0.32 -11.25
CA THR A 19 3.43 0.69 -12.65
C THR A 19 4.55 1.50 -13.30
N ALA A 20 5.47 2.06 -12.52
CA ALA A 20 6.57 2.91 -12.99
C ALA A 20 7.84 2.73 -12.16
N HIS A 21 8.98 3.09 -12.76
CA HIS A 21 10.29 3.18 -12.09
C HIS A 21 10.75 1.91 -11.35
N LYS A 22 10.26 0.73 -11.74
CA LYS A 22 10.60 -0.57 -11.12
C LYS A 22 12.09 -0.80 -10.94
N ASP A 23 12.91 -0.39 -11.91
CA ASP A 23 14.35 -0.62 -11.91
C ASP A 23 15.10 0.25 -10.87
N LYS A 24 14.40 1.21 -10.26
CA LYS A 24 14.92 2.09 -9.21
C LYS A 24 14.51 1.66 -7.81
N ILE A 25 13.45 0.85 -7.68
CA ILE A 25 12.92 0.38 -6.41
C ILE A 25 13.80 -0.75 -5.88
N LYS A 26 14.24 -0.63 -4.64
CA LYS A 26 15.12 -1.58 -3.97
C LYS A 26 14.65 -1.89 -2.55
N GLU A 27 15.02 -3.06 -2.06
CA GLU A 27 14.85 -3.40 -0.66
C GLU A 27 15.50 -2.36 0.25
N GLY A 28 14.77 -1.92 1.26
CA GLY A 28 15.18 -0.86 2.19
C GLY A 28 14.78 0.56 1.77
N ASP A 29 14.23 0.75 0.57
CA ASP A 29 13.65 2.04 0.19
C ASP A 29 12.46 2.41 1.08
N LYS A 30 12.26 3.71 1.30
CA LYS A 30 11.11 4.22 2.06
C LYS A 30 10.04 4.71 1.10
N ALA A 31 8.81 4.25 1.31
CA ALA A 31 7.64 4.61 0.55
C ALA A 31 6.68 5.46 1.38
N ILE A 32 6.00 6.39 0.72
CA ILE A 32 4.92 7.19 1.29
C ILE A 32 3.63 6.73 0.62
N ILE A 33 2.64 6.35 1.42
CA ILE A 33 1.29 6.03 0.94
C ILE A 33 0.51 7.34 0.84
N TRP A 34 0.18 7.72 -0.39
CA TRP A 34 -0.50 8.97 -0.69
C TRP A 34 -1.81 8.68 -1.44
N MET A 35 -2.92 9.23 -0.94
CA MET A 35 -4.18 9.24 -1.68
C MET A 35 -4.35 10.56 -2.43
N THR A 36 -4.91 10.47 -3.63
CA THR A 36 -5.26 11.61 -4.48
C THR A 36 -6.78 11.70 -4.59
N GLY A 37 -7.33 12.91 -4.69
CA GLY A 37 -8.77 13.14 -4.78
C GLY A 37 -9.23 14.20 -3.77
N ASP A 38 -10.52 14.20 -3.44
CA ASP A 38 -11.08 15.15 -2.47
C ASP A 38 -10.53 14.94 -1.06
N GLU A 39 -10.18 13.69 -0.72
CA GLU A 39 -9.50 13.30 0.52
C GLU A 39 -7.99 13.08 0.26
N ALA A 40 -7.35 13.98 -0.50
CA ALA A 40 -5.93 13.85 -0.78
C ALA A 40 -5.07 14.04 0.48
N GLY A 41 -4.07 13.18 0.66
CA GLY A 41 -3.20 13.26 1.82
C GLY A 41 -2.21 12.11 1.94
N CYS A 42 -1.36 12.21 2.95
CA CYS A 42 -0.43 11.15 3.35
C CYS A 42 -1.12 10.25 4.38
N TYR A 43 -1.28 8.97 4.03
CA TYR A 43 -2.01 7.99 4.83
C TYR A 43 -1.08 7.06 5.61
N GLY A 44 0.19 6.97 5.23
CA GLY A 44 1.16 6.18 5.97
C GLY A 44 2.55 6.17 5.36
N LEU A 45 3.47 5.57 6.11
CA LEU A 45 4.84 5.29 5.68
C LEU A 45 5.04 3.78 5.62
N ALA A 46 5.75 3.32 4.60
CA ALA A 46 6.10 1.93 4.42
C ALA A 46 7.58 1.77 4.06
N ASP A 47 8.14 0.61 4.40
CA ASP A 47 9.46 0.20 3.92
C ASP A 47 9.28 -0.84 2.81
N VAL A 48 10.08 -0.71 1.75
CA VAL A 48 10.12 -1.70 0.66
C VAL A 48 10.92 -2.90 1.15
N MET A 49 10.28 -4.07 1.13
CA MET A 49 10.83 -5.31 1.68
C MET A 49 11.49 -6.20 0.63
N GLY A 50 11.49 -5.79 -0.63
CA GLY A 50 12.08 -6.57 -1.72
C GLY A 50 12.04 -5.84 -3.06
N VAL A 51 12.70 -6.41 -4.07
CA VAL A 51 12.57 -5.92 -5.44
C VAL A 51 11.17 -6.24 -5.98
N PRO A 52 10.63 -5.43 -6.93
CA PRO A 52 9.33 -5.73 -7.52
C PRO A 52 9.35 -7.07 -8.27
N GLU A 53 8.41 -7.97 -7.95
CA GLU A 53 8.27 -9.29 -8.57
C GLU A 53 6.88 -9.42 -9.22
N ILE A 54 6.76 -10.29 -10.23
CA ILE A 54 5.48 -10.59 -10.85
C ILE A 54 4.77 -11.59 -9.94
N ILE A 55 3.64 -11.17 -9.36
CA ILE A 55 2.83 -12.02 -8.48
C ILE A 55 1.60 -12.48 -9.27
N ASP A 56 1.44 -13.80 -9.39
CA ASP A 56 0.27 -14.42 -10.05
C ASP A 56 -0.90 -14.68 -9.07
N GLN A 57 -0.64 -14.76 -7.75
CA GLN A 57 -1.65 -14.94 -6.69
C GLN A 57 -1.20 -14.28 -5.38
N SER A 58 -2.01 -13.38 -4.83
CA SER A 58 -1.80 -12.74 -3.52
C SER A 58 -2.81 -13.27 -2.50
N LYS A 59 -2.50 -13.18 -1.20
CA LYS A 59 -3.44 -13.58 -0.13
C LYS A 59 -4.72 -12.73 -0.09
N ASP A 60 -4.70 -11.58 -0.74
CA ASP A 60 -5.80 -10.61 -0.76
C ASP A 60 -6.71 -10.72 -1.99
N ASP A 61 -6.51 -11.74 -2.83
CA ASP A 61 -7.29 -11.93 -4.07
C ASP A 61 -8.81 -11.97 -3.81
N HIS A 62 -9.23 -12.33 -2.60
CA HIS A 62 -10.64 -12.35 -2.17
C HIS A 62 -11.31 -10.95 -2.11
N PHE A 63 -10.53 -9.86 -2.10
CA PHE A 63 -11.05 -8.49 -2.06
C PHE A 63 -11.25 -7.86 -3.46
N TRP A 64 -10.84 -8.55 -4.52
CA TRP A 64 -10.87 -8.02 -5.88
C TRP A 64 -11.95 -8.68 -6.74
N ASN A 65 -12.91 -7.88 -7.25
CA ASN A 65 -13.98 -8.36 -8.14
C ASN A 65 -13.54 -8.51 -9.63
N TYR A 66 -12.24 -8.70 -9.91
CA TYR A 66 -11.72 -8.82 -11.27
C TYR A 66 -10.46 -9.71 -11.32
N ASP A 67 -10.27 -10.43 -12.43
CA ASP A 67 -9.06 -11.21 -12.72
C ASP A 67 -7.81 -10.31 -12.66
N ILE A 68 -6.95 -10.53 -11.65
CA ILE A 68 -5.68 -9.82 -11.52
C ILE A 68 -4.70 -10.44 -12.51
N LYS A 69 -4.62 -9.87 -13.72
CA LYS A 69 -3.58 -10.23 -14.70
C LYS A 69 -2.21 -9.79 -14.18
N ASN A 70 -1.28 -10.74 -14.02
CA ASN A 70 0.17 -10.59 -13.79
C ASN A 70 0.61 -9.14 -13.49
N THR A 71 0.44 -8.70 -12.25
CA THR A 71 0.89 -7.37 -11.84
C THR A 71 2.27 -7.47 -11.20
N LEU A 72 3.15 -6.55 -11.60
CA LEU A 72 4.42 -6.36 -10.93
C LEU A 72 4.12 -5.70 -9.58
N ARG A 73 4.46 -6.34 -8.48
CA ARG A 73 4.18 -5.85 -7.13
C ARG A 73 5.47 -5.81 -6.32
N ALA A 74 5.65 -4.77 -5.52
CA ALA A 74 6.71 -4.69 -4.54
C ALA A 74 6.14 -5.04 -3.18
N ALA A 75 6.79 -5.96 -2.45
CA ALA A 75 6.45 -6.22 -1.07
C ALA A 75 6.75 -4.97 -0.24
N ILE A 76 5.78 -4.53 0.56
CA ILE A 76 5.93 -3.37 1.44
C ILE A 76 5.52 -3.73 2.86
N LYS A 77 6.17 -3.11 3.82
CA LYS A 77 5.81 -3.23 5.23
C LYS A 77 5.38 -1.87 5.74
N LEU A 78 4.12 -1.76 6.14
CA LEU A 78 3.60 -0.56 6.75
C LEU A 78 4.27 -0.33 8.12
N HIS A 79 4.83 0.86 8.32
CA HIS A 79 5.48 1.24 9.58
C HIS A 79 4.52 2.02 10.48
N THR A 80 3.73 2.93 9.90
CA THR A 80 2.83 3.80 10.65
C THR A 80 1.71 4.27 9.74
N THR A 81 0.46 4.07 10.18
CA THR A 81 -0.72 4.73 9.60
C THR A 81 -0.82 6.13 10.17
N LEU A 82 -0.96 7.13 9.29
CA LEU A 82 -1.14 8.54 9.66
C LEU A 82 -2.61 8.96 9.58
N HIS A 83 -3.46 8.12 8.99
CA HIS A 83 -4.89 8.27 9.02
C HIS A 83 -5.46 7.78 10.34
N THR A 84 -5.15 8.47 11.42
CA THR A 84 -5.89 8.30 12.67
C THR A 84 -6.38 9.65 13.17
N SER A 85 -7.69 9.71 13.28
CA SER A 85 -8.49 10.56 14.17
C SER A 85 -8.04 10.51 15.66
N GLN A 86 -6.90 9.89 15.99
CA GLN A 86 -6.30 9.89 17.34
C GLN A 86 -5.52 11.15 17.68
N PHE A 87 -5.28 12.08 16.74
CA PHE A 87 -4.72 13.40 17.06
C PHE A 87 -5.77 14.43 17.51
N CYS A 88 -7.06 14.08 17.58
CA CYS A 88 -8.06 14.88 18.30
C CYS A 88 -7.94 14.61 19.81
N ASN A 89 -6.91 15.20 20.41
CA ASN A 89 -6.79 15.31 21.86
C ASN A 89 -7.95 16.18 22.39
N PRO A 90 -8.81 15.71 23.31
CA PRO A 90 -9.83 16.56 23.90
C PRO A 90 -9.14 17.44 24.96
N PHE A 91 -8.90 18.70 24.62
CA PHE A 91 -8.78 19.76 25.62
C PHE A 91 -10.18 20.23 26.01
#